data_AF-A0A6V2WFT3-F1
#
_entry.id   AF-A0A6V2WFT3-F1
#
_cell.length_a   1.000
_cell.length_b   1.000
_cell.length_c   1.000
_cell.angle_alpha   90.00
_cell.angle_beta   90.00
_cell.angle_gamma   90.00
#
_symmetry.space_group_name_H-M   'P 1'
#
loop_
_entity.id
_entity.type
_entity.pdbx_description
1 polymer ?
#
loop_
_entity_poly.entity_id
_entity_poly.type
_entity_poly.pdbx_seq_one_letter_code
_entity_poly.pdbx_strand_id
1 'polypeptide(L)'
;MEPQSRAAITLLQPAPKAPRYKWRSFFATRSFFATDAADSRDYAFDNTKGVLIFLVIATHARGMAPGGEKCAIAPIDDVLVPLLVHVVMPGFSFISGHLSAPRLSAPRTARLLTSLVVLALFNALYLLVEKFSAVAALRISDTHDLSIPDNLTSVIERMADAPLVPINLLAARQVTWFLLSLIAWRATLPALLLLRWPLAAATLVALAAPFTAAGSASGSSLSTVFGFWPFFVAGHLLPRARLEALRRSVRLRVALFAWVLVYGGLAFLPATREALVGAVEFRGVACLYGEGFSEGGLKA
;
A
#
# COMPACT_ATOMS: atom_id res chain seq x y z
N MET A 1 -4.19 -65.51 -29.49
CA MET A 1 -4.93 -64.53 -28.67
C MET A 1 -4.02 -63.34 -28.48
N GLU A 2 -4.24 -62.28 -29.25
CA GLU A 2 -3.40 -61.08 -29.31
C GLU A 2 -4.27 -59.89 -28.90
N PRO A 3 -3.93 -59.11 -27.86
CA PRO A 3 -4.76 -57.99 -27.45
C PRO A 3 -4.36 -56.73 -28.22
N GLN A 4 -5.35 -56.18 -28.92
CA GLN A 4 -5.36 -54.89 -29.58
C GLN A 4 -5.02 -53.75 -28.59
N SER A 5 -3.98 -52.96 -28.85
CA SER A 5 -3.78 -51.68 -28.14
C SER A 5 -4.33 -50.53 -28.98
N ARG A 6 -5.39 -49.91 -28.45
CA ARG A 6 -6.10 -48.76 -29.02
C ARG A 6 -5.23 -47.51 -28.91
N ALA A 7 -4.91 -46.89 -30.05
CA ALA A 7 -4.39 -45.53 -30.11
C ALA A 7 -5.50 -44.54 -29.71
N ALA A 8 -5.32 -43.84 -28.59
CA ALA A 8 -6.16 -42.72 -28.20
C ALA A 8 -5.78 -41.50 -29.05
N ILE A 9 -6.61 -41.20 -30.05
CA ILE A 9 -6.56 -39.95 -30.81
C ILE A 9 -7.10 -38.84 -29.89
N THR A 10 -6.21 -38.13 -29.19
CA THR A 10 -6.55 -36.86 -28.55
C THR A 10 -6.69 -35.80 -29.64
N LEU A 11 -7.92 -35.52 -30.05
CA LEU A 11 -8.27 -34.40 -30.92
C LEU A 11 -7.86 -33.08 -30.25
N LEU A 12 -6.76 -32.49 -30.70
CA LEU A 12 -6.40 -31.09 -30.47
C LEU A 12 -7.49 -30.21 -31.11
N GLN A 13 -8.49 -29.81 -30.33
CA GLN A 13 -9.38 -28.74 -30.76
C GLN A 13 -8.60 -27.42 -30.82
N PRO A 14 -8.65 -26.66 -31.92
CA PRO A 14 -8.03 -25.36 -31.98
C PRO A 14 -8.74 -24.39 -31.01
N ALA A 15 -7.94 -23.62 -30.26
CA ALA A 15 -8.44 -22.64 -29.31
C ALA A 15 -9.47 -21.68 -29.96
N PRO A 16 -10.54 -21.27 -29.24
CA PRO A 16 -11.54 -20.36 -29.77
C PRO A 16 -10.89 -19.03 -30.17
N LYS A 17 -11.18 -18.56 -31.40
CA LYS A 17 -10.69 -17.28 -31.92
C LYS A 17 -11.20 -16.15 -31.04
N ALA A 18 -10.28 -15.44 -30.38
CA ALA A 18 -10.60 -14.28 -29.56
C ALA A 18 -11.29 -13.17 -30.39
N PRO A 19 -12.29 -12.46 -29.84
CA PRO A 19 -13.01 -11.41 -30.55
C PRO A 19 -12.06 -10.27 -30.96
N ARG A 20 -12.17 -9.86 -32.23
CA ARG A 20 -11.36 -8.79 -32.84
C ARG A 20 -11.91 -7.42 -32.45
N TYR A 21 -11.35 -6.79 -31.42
CA TYR A 21 -11.62 -5.38 -31.10
C TYR A 21 -10.57 -4.44 -31.75
N LYS A 22 -11.07 -3.43 -32.48
CA LYS A 22 -10.31 -2.49 -33.35
C LYS A 22 -9.27 -1.63 -32.63
N TRP A 23 -9.32 -1.49 -31.31
CA TRP A 23 -8.47 -0.55 -30.55
C TRP A 23 -7.09 -1.11 -30.18
N ARG A 24 -6.81 -2.41 -30.44
CA ARG A 24 -5.46 -2.97 -30.26
C ARG A 24 -4.42 -2.37 -31.21
N SER A 25 -4.82 -1.80 -32.35
CA SER A 25 -3.87 -1.23 -33.32
C SER A 25 -3.14 0.02 -32.81
N PHE A 26 -3.74 0.80 -31.91
CA PHE A 26 -3.10 1.98 -31.33
C PHE A 26 -1.97 1.62 -30.33
N PHE A 27 -2.00 0.39 -29.80
CA PHE A 27 -0.95 -0.18 -28.94
C PHE A 27 -0.16 -1.31 -29.63
N ALA A 28 -0.52 -1.72 -30.84
CA ALA A 28 0.09 -2.85 -31.56
C ALA A 28 1.52 -2.59 -32.02
N THR A 29 1.96 -1.32 -32.06
CA THR A 29 3.35 -0.94 -32.34
C THR A 29 4.27 -0.97 -31.12
N ARG A 30 3.76 -1.28 -29.92
CA ARG A 30 4.60 -1.63 -28.77
C ARG A 30 4.50 -3.12 -28.52
N SER A 31 5.65 -3.79 -28.58
CA SER A 31 5.88 -5.17 -28.13
C SER A 31 5.69 -5.33 -26.61
N PHE A 32 4.55 -4.85 -26.09
CA PHE A 32 4.17 -4.93 -24.68
C PHE A 32 3.97 -6.37 -24.18
N PHE A 33 3.86 -7.32 -25.12
CA PHE A 33 3.61 -8.73 -24.88
C PHE A 33 4.71 -9.65 -25.42
N ALA A 34 5.87 -9.11 -25.85
CA ALA A 34 7.02 -9.95 -26.13
C ALA A 34 7.62 -10.41 -24.79
N THR A 35 7.10 -11.52 -24.29
CA THR A 35 7.74 -12.33 -23.25
C THR A 35 8.96 -13.02 -23.83
N ASP A 36 9.99 -12.25 -24.16
CA ASP A 36 11.30 -12.79 -24.56
C ASP A 36 12.33 -12.43 -23.50
N ALA A 37 12.25 -13.17 -22.40
CA ALA A 37 13.38 -13.62 -21.59
C ALA A 37 12.81 -14.54 -20.50
N ALA A 38 12.91 -15.83 -20.74
CA ALA A 38 12.78 -16.82 -19.70
C ALA A 38 13.83 -16.54 -18.60
N ASP A 39 13.34 -16.36 -17.38
CA ASP A 39 13.78 -17.12 -16.21
C ASP A 39 15.15 -16.85 -15.57
N SER A 40 15.52 -15.57 -15.39
CA SER A 40 16.35 -15.21 -14.24
C SER A 40 15.60 -14.25 -13.33
N ARG A 41 15.39 -14.67 -12.08
CA ARG A 41 14.85 -13.83 -11.01
C ARG A 41 15.76 -12.60 -10.86
N ASP A 42 15.20 -11.40 -11.01
CA ASP A 42 15.98 -10.16 -10.86
C ASP A 42 16.08 -9.79 -9.37
N TYR A 43 17.20 -10.20 -8.77
CA TYR A 43 17.50 -9.93 -7.36
C TYR A 43 17.53 -8.44 -7.02
N ALA A 44 17.78 -7.55 -7.97
CA ALA A 44 17.83 -6.14 -7.67
C ALA A 44 16.44 -5.56 -7.43
N PHE A 45 15.42 -6.00 -8.17
CA PHE A 45 14.04 -5.62 -7.91
C PHE A 45 13.53 -6.19 -6.59
N ASP A 46 13.92 -7.43 -6.27
CA ASP A 46 13.61 -8.06 -4.98
C ASP A 46 14.29 -7.33 -3.81
N ASN A 47 15.57 -6.99 -3.93
CA ASN A 47 16.32 -6.22 -2.93
C ASN A 47 15.74 -4.81 -2.77
N THR A 48 15.41 -4.14 -3.87
CA THR A 48 14.78 -2.81 -3.83
C THR A 48 13.47 -2.88 -3.06
N LYS A 49 12.64 -3.88 -3.36
CA LYS A 49 11.39 -4.10 -2.65
C LYS A 49 11.61 -4.40 -1.16
N GLY A 50 12.62 -5.22 -0.83
CA GLY A 50 13.00 -5.54 0.54
C GLY A 50 13.45 -4.31 1.33
N VAL A 51 14.31 -3.46 0.75
CA VAL A 51 14.74 -2.19 1.37
C VAL A 51 13.55 -1.27 1.60
N LEU A 52 12.66 -1.13 0.63
CA LEU A 52 11.46 -0.30 0.78
C LEU A 52 10.55 -0.82 1.91
N ILE A 53 10.32 -2.13 2.00
CA ILE A 53 9.56 -2.73 3.12
C ILE A 53 10.26 -2.47 4.46
N PHE A 54 11.58 -2.63 4.51
CA PHE A 54 12.35 -2.39 5.74
C PHE A 54 12.23 -0.93 6.20
N LEU A 55 12.33 0.03 5.28
CA LEU A 55 12.17 1.46 5.61
C LEU A 55 10.78 1.79 6.17
N VAL A 56 9.74 1.14 5.64
CA VAL A 56 8.37 1.25 6.18
C VAL A 56 8.32 0.72 7.62
N ILE A 57 8.81 -0.50 7.84
CA ILE A 57 8.84 -1.13 9.17
C ILE A 57 9.64 -0.27 10.16
N ALA A 58 10.81 0.22 9.77
CA ALA A 58 11.66 1.06 10.61
C ALA A 58 10.95 2.37 11.01
N THR A 59 10.20 2.97 10.07
CA THR A 59 9.43 4.20 10.35
C THR A 59 8.29 3.93 11.33
N HIS A 60 7.60 2.78 11.23
CA HIS A 60 6.54 2.40 12.18
C HIS A 60 7.08 2.05 13.56
N ALA A 61 8.16 1.29 13.62
CA ALA A 61 8.82 0.95 14.87
C ALA A 61 9.28 2.21 15.62
N ARG A 62 9.78 3.21 14.88
CA ARG A 62 10.15 4.51 15.43
C ARG A 62 8.95 5.27 15.98
N GLY A 63 7.82 5.27 15.26
CA GLY A 63 6.57 5.90 15.71
C GLY A 63 5.95 5.25 16.96
N MET A 64 6.38 4.03 17.32
CA MET A 64 5.94 3.31 18.52
C MET A 64 6.86 3.52 19.74
N ALA A 65 7.93 4.32 19.63
CA ALA A 65 8.85 4.55 20.73
C ALA A 65 8.19 5.41 21.84
N PRO A 66 8.28 5.00 23.12
CA PRO A 66 7.68 5.74 24.23
C PRO A 66 8.41 7.07 24.47
N GLY A 67 7.70 8.19 24.29
CA GLY A 67 8.22 9.54 24.51
C GLY A 67 7.13 10.61 24.48
N GLY A 68 6.66 10.97 25.69
CA GLY A 68 5.90 12.15 26.15
C GLY A 68 5.18 13.07 25.17
N GLU A 69 3.87 13.21 25.42
CA GLU A 69 2.99 14.36 25.17
C GLU A 69 3.28 15.20 23.92
N LYS A 70 2.39 15.03 22.92
CA LYS A 70 2.60 15.28 21.48
C LYS A 70 3.45 14.17 20.90
N CYS A 71 3.24 13.78 19.65
CA CYS A 71 4.29 13.07 18.94
C CYS A 71 5.57 13.88 19.17
N ALA A 72 6.51 13.40 19.97
CA ALA A 72 7.84 13.98 20.02
C ALA A 72 8.47 13.65 18.66
N ILE A 73 8.07 14.42 17.65
CA ILE A 73 8.67 14.46 16.33
C ILE A 73 10.08 14.93 16.65
N ALA A 74 11.01 13.99 16.81
CA ALA A 74 12.40 14.38 16.81
C ALA A 74 12.63 15.09 15.47
N PRO A 75 13.57 16.05 15.36
CA PRO A 75 13.80 16.76 14.10
C PRO A 75 14.02 15.82 12.88
N ILE A 76 14.41 14.57 13.12
CA ILE A 76 14.53 13.55 12.08
C ILE A 76 13.18 13.04 11.55
N ASP A 77 12.10 13.04 12.33
CA ASP A 77 10.77 12.60 11.92
C ASP A 77 10.11 13.56 10.92
N ASP A 78 10.48 14.86 10.98
CA ASP A 78 10.14 15.86 9.96
C ASP A 78 10.69 15.50 8.57
N VAL A 79 11.75 14.69 8.51
CA VAL A 79 12.33 14.18 7.26
C VAL A 79 11.79 12.78 6.93
N LEU A 80 11.75 11.89 7.92
CA LEU A 80 11.40 10.48 7.73
C LEU A 80 9.95 10.31 7.26
N VAL A 81 9.01 11.04 7.84
CA VAL A 81 7.58 10.91 7.49
C VAL A 81 7.31 11.39 6.05
N PRO A 82 7.75 12.59 5.64
CA PRO A 82 7.62 13.00 4.25
C PRO A 82 8.38 12.10 3.27
N LEU A 83 9.57 11.60 3.64
CA LEU A 83 10.33 10.65 2.83
C LEU A 83 9.57 9.32 2.65
N LEU A 84 8.94 8.82 3.72
CA LEU A 84 8.08 7.64 3.67
C LEU A 84 6.94 7.85 2.65
N VAL A 85 6.21 8.97 2.78
CA VAL A 85 5.00 9.24 1.98
C VAL A 85 5.31 9.60 0.52
N HIS A 86 6.37 10.35 0.25
CA HIS A 86 6.66 10.88 -1.09
C HIS A 86 7.68 10.04 -1.87
N VAL A 87 8.42 9.15 -1.20
CA VAL A 87 9.47 8.34 -1.83
C VAL A 87 9.20 6.86 -1.66
N VAL A 88 9.08 6.42 -0.41
CA VAL A 88 9.03 4.99 -0.11
C VAL A 88 7.70 4.39 -0.56
N MET A 89 6.56 5.01 -0.24
CA MET A 89 5.24 4.51 -0.64
C MET A 89 5.03 4.53 -2.17
N PRO A 90 5.33 5.63 -2.90
CA PRO A 90 5.27 5.65 -4.36
C PRO A 90 6.24 4.67 -4.99
N GLY A 91 7.47 4.60 -4.50
CA GLY A 91 8.49 3.66 -4.99
C GLY A 91 8.07 2.20 -4.80
N PHE A 92 7.55 1.85 -3.63
CA PHE A 92 7.09 0.49 -3.33
C PHE A 92 5.87 0.10 -4.17
N SER A 93 4.94 1.05 -4.36
CA SER A 93 3.78 0.88 -5.23
C SER A 93 4.21 0.65 -6.68
N PHE A 94 5.15 1.45 -7.18
CA PHE A 94 5.72 1.35 -8.51
C PHE A 94 6.37 -0.02 -8.77
N ILE A 95 7.29 -0.44 -7.89
CA ILE A 95 7.97 -1.74 -8.01
C ILE A 95 6.95 -2.89 -7.91
N SER A 96 5.97 -2.78 -7.01
CA SER A 96 4.89 -3.77 -6.88
C SER A 96 4.06 -3.90 -8.15
N GLY A 97 3.81 -2.80 -8.87
CA GLY A 97 3.14 -2.79 -10.17
C GLY A 97 3.98 -3.39 -11.28
N HIS A 98 5.28 -3.03 -11.32
CA HIS A 98 6.24 -3.57 -12.29
C HIS A 98 6.35 -5.10 -12.23
N LEU A 99 6.26 -5.67 -11.03
CA LEU A 99 6.30 -7.12 -10.79
C LEU A 99 4.92 -7.80 -10.94
N SER A 100 3.85 -7.05 -11.20
CA SER A 100 2.49 -7.61 -11.29
C SER A 100 2.17 -8.13 -12.69
N ALA A 101 1.51 -9.29 -12.75
CA ALA A 101 1.10 -9.90 -14.00
C ALA A 101 -0.15 -9.20 -14.58
N PRO A 102 -0.23 -9.04 -15.92
CA PRO A 102 -1.37 -8.36 -16.56
C PRO A 102 -2.65 -9.23 -16.61
N ARG A 103 -2.56 -10.53 -16.30
CA ARG A 103 -3.68 -11.48 -16.34
C ARG A 103 -3.68 -12.38 -15.10
N LEU A 104 -4.87 -12.64 -14.58
CA LEU A 104 -5.11 -13.58 -13.49
C LEU A 104 -5.30 -14.98 -14.07
N SER A 105 -4.38 -15.89 -13.78
CA SER A 105 -4.53 -17.33 -14.00
C SER A 105 -4.91 -18.00 -12.68
N ALA A 106 -5.45 -19.23 -12.71
CA ALA A 106 -5.83 -19.98 -11.51
C ALA A 106 -4.77 -19.94 -10.38
N PRO A 107 -3.46 -20.21 -10.62
CA PRO A 107 -2.46 -20.14 -9.54
C PRO A 107 -2.22 -18.71 -9.03
N ARG A 108 -2.38 -17.68 -9.86
CA ARG A 108 -2.23 -16.27 -9.42
C ARG A 108 -3.45 -15.82 -8.62
N THR A 109 -4.64 -16.24 -9.03
CA THR A 109 -5.88 -16.04 -8.27
C THR A 109 -5.78 -16.70 -6.91
N ALA A 110 -5.28 -17.95 -6.83
CA ALA A 110 -5.05 -18.62 -5.55
C ALA A 110 -4.11 -17.82 -4.64
N ARG A 111 -2.98 -17.33 -5.15
CA ARG A 111 -2.06 -16.46 -4.36
C ARG A 111 -2.72 -15.16 -3.90
N LEU A 112 -3.57 -14.57 -4.73
CA LEU A 112 -4.34 -13.37 -4.38
C LEU A 112 -5.37 -13.66 -3.27
N LEU A 113 -6.03 -14.81 -3.33
CA LEU A 113 -6.91 -15.27 -2.25
C LEU A 113 -6.13 -15.59 -0.97
N THR A 114 -4.94 -16.18 -1.08
CA THR A 114 -4.04 -16.36 0.07
C THR A 114 -3.70 -15.02 0.72
N SER A 115 -3.49 -13.95 -0.04
CA SER A 115 -3.25 -12.63 0.55
C SER A 115 -4.46 -12.06 1.33
N LEU A 116 -5.69 -12.48 1.03
CA LEU A 116 -6.85 -12.13 1.87
C LEU A 116 -6.79 -12.84 3.23
N VAL A 117 -6.31 -14.08 3.28
CA VAL A 117 -6.07 -14.79 4.55
C VAL A 117 -4.96 -14.11 5.35
N VAL A 118 -3.88 -13.68 4.68
CA VAL A 118 -2.82 -12.89 5.32
C VAL A 118 -3.40 -11.58 5.86
N LEU A 119 -4.25 -10.89 5.09
CA LEU A 119 -4.92 -9.66 5.53
C LEU A 119 -5.81 -9.90 6.76
N ALA A 120 -6.54 -11.01 6.79
CA ALA A 120 -7.34 -11.42 7.95
C ALA A 120 -6.48 -11.64 9.18
N LEU A 121 -5.39 -12.39 9.02
CA LEU A 121 -4.44 -12.70 10.10
C LEU A 121 -3.82 -11.42 10.68
N PHE A 122 -3.36 -10.50 9.83
CA PHE A 122 -2.78 -9.23 10.30
C PHE A 122 -3.82 -8.33 10.96
N ASN A 123 -5.07 -8.28 10.47
CA ASN A 123 -6.14 -7.54 11.15
C ASN A 123 -6.48 -8.14 12.51
N ALA A 124 -6.52 -9.47 12.62
CA ALA A 124 -6.75 -10.17 13.89
C ALA A 124 -5.60 -9.89 14.89
N LEU A 125 -4.36 -9.99 14.42
CA LEU A 125 -3.17 -9.68 15.23
C LEU A 125 -3.19 -8.23 15.71
N TYR A 126 -3.58 -7.29 14.84
CA TYR A 126 -3.69 -5.89 15.22
C TYR A 126 -4.71 -5.68 16.35
N LEU A 127 -5.92 -6.21 16.20
CA LEU A 127 -6.97 -6.15 17.23
C LEU A 127 -6.52 -6.79 18.54
N LEU A 128 -5.80 -7.89 18.45
CA LEU A 128 -5.27 -8.59 19.60
C LEU A 128 -4.25 -7.73 20.36
N VAL A 129 -3.31 -7.11 19.64
CA VAL A 129 -2.30 -6.20 20.22
C VAL A 129 -2.98 -4.98 20.84
N GLU A 130 -3.94 -4.38 20.15
CA GLU A 130 -4.71 -3.22 20.64
C GLU A 130 -5.42 -3.55 21.96
N LYS A 131 -6.14 -4.68 21.99
CA LYS A 131 -6.84 -5.16 23.19
C LYS A 131 -5.87 -5.48 24.34
N PHE A 132 -4.78 -6.19 24.08
CA PHE A 132 -3.78 -6.49 25.11
C PHE A 132 -3.12 -5.23 25.67
N SER A 133 -2.82 -4.27 24.80
CA SER A 133 -2.23 -2.98 25.21
C SER A 133 -3.19 -2.20 26.10
N ALA A 134 -4.47 -2.17 25.74
CA ALA A 134 -5.51 -1.51 26.53
C ALA A 134 -5.69 -2.15 27.92
N VAL A 135 -5.80 -3.48 27.98
CA VAL A 135 -5.89 -4.21 29.25
C VAL A 135 -4.64 -3.99 30.11
N ALA A 136 -3.45 -4.02 29.51
CA ALA A 136 -2.20 -3.77 30.23
C ALA A 136 -2.15 -2.33 30.77
N ALA A 137 -2.59 -1.34 30.00
CA ALA A 137 -2.64 0.05 30.43
C ALA A 137 -3.52 0.24 31.68
N LEU A 138 -4.75 -0.32 31.69
CA LEU A 138 -5.63 -0.27 32.86
C LEU A 138 -5.01 -0.94 34.08
N ARG A 139 -4.39 -2.11 33.91
CA ARG A 139 -3.71 -2.83 35.00
C ARG A 139 -2.52 -2.05 35.57
N ILE A 140 -1.72 -1.41 34.72
CA ILE A 140 -0.58 -0.60 35.16
C ILE A 140 -1.08 0.64 35.90
N SER A 141 -2.14 1.28 35.39
CA SER A 141 -2.80 2.43 36.04
C SER A 141 -3.25 2.09 37.46
N ASP A 142 -3.99 0.99 37.62
CA ASP A 142 -4.52 0.53 38.91
C ASP A 142 -3.40 0.18 39.90
N THR A 143 -2.31 -0.42 39.41
CA THR A 143 -1.21 -0.89 40.28
C THR A 143 -0.26 0.21 40.74
N HIS A 144 -0.14 1.29 39.96
CA HIS A 144 0.81 2.37 40.22
C HIS A 144 0.12 3.70 40.61
N ASP A 145 -1.20 3.69 40.82
CA ASP A 145 -2.02 4.87 41.14
C ASP A 145 -1.77 6.03 40.15
N LEU A 146 -1.65 5.68 38.87
CA LEU A 146 -1.48 6.67 37.81
C LEU A 146 -2.84 7.20 37.38
N SER A 147 -3.02 8.53 37.41
CA SER A 147 -4.23 9.16 36.90
C SER A 147 -4.20 9.22 35.37
N ILE A 148 -5.02 8.40 34.71
CA ILE A 148 -5.29 8.53 33.26
C ILE A 148 -6.40 9.58 33.07
N PRO A 149 -6.25 10.55 32.16
CA PRO A 149 -7.32 11.49 31.82
C PRO A 149 -8.63 10.80 31.43
N ASP A 150 -9.78 11.29 31.92
CA ASP A 150 -11.10 10.64 31.74
C ASP A 150 -11.47 10.36 30.27
N ASN A 151 -11.09 11.26 29.35
CA ASN A 151 -11.31 11.07 27.92
C ASN A 151 -10.57 9.84 27.38
N LEU A 152 -9.36 9.59 27.86
CA LEU A 152 -8.51 8.47 27.48
C LEU A 152 -8.98 7.16 28.13
N THR A 153 -9.40 7.20 29.39
CA THR A 153 -9.94 6.04 30.12
C THR A 153 -11.10 5.39 29.36
N SER A 154 -12.09 6.20 28.94
CA SER A 154 -13.25 5.68 28.19
C SER A 154 -12.90 5.06 26.83
N VAL A 155 -11.77 5.44 26.23
CA VAL A 155 -11.28 4.87 24.96
C VAL A 155 -10.57 3.55 25.24
N ILE A 156 -9.71 3.52 26.25
CA ILE A 156 -8.97 2.32 26.67
C ILE A 156 -9.94 1.23 27.12
N GLU A 157 -10.95 1.55 27.92
CA GLU A 157 -12.00 0.61 28.33
C GLU A 157 -12.73 0.01 27.12
N ARG A 158 -13.13 0.86 26.16
CA ARG A 158 -13.73 0.39 24.90
C ARG A 158 -12.83 -0.56 24.12
N MET A 159 -11.53 -0.28 24.05
CA MET A 159 -10.57 -1.15 23.37
C MET A 159 -10.37 -2.47 24.12
N ALA A 160 -10.35 -2.45 25.45
CA ALA A 160 -10.24 -3.63 26.30
C ALA A 160 -11.47 -4.54 26.15
N ASP A 161 -12.67 -3.96 26.09
CA ASP A 161 -13.93 -4.68 25.96
C ASP A 161 -14.32 -5.03 24.52
N ALA A 162 -13.58 -4.50 23.53
CA ALA A 162 -13.87 -4.75 22.12
C ALA A 162 -13.91 -6.26 21.80
N PRO A 163 -14.96 -6.75 21.12
CA PRO A 163 -15.05 -8.15 20.72
C PRO A 163 -14.02 -8.45 19.62
N LEU A 164 -13.35 -9.60 19.70
CA LEU A 164 -12.38 -10.03 18.69
C LEU A 164 -13.04 -10.46 17.37
N VAL A 165 -14.35 -10.74 17.38
CA VAL A 165 -15.14 -11.25 16.26
C VAL A 165 -16.49 -10.51 16.23
N PRO A 166 -17.01 -10.11 15.05
CA PRO A 166 -16.47 -10.34 13.71
C PRO A 166 -15.28 -9.45 13.36
N ILE A 167 -14.26 -10.02 12.70
CA ILE A 167 -13.10 -9.28 12.23
C ILE A 167 -13.51 -8.49 10.97
N ASN A 168 -13.41 -7.17 11.03
CA ASN A 168 -13.53 -6.34 9.83
C ASN A 168 -12.26 -6.50 8.96
N LEU A 169 -12.34 -7.34 7.92
CA LEU A 169 -11.25 -7.60 6.98
C LEU A 169 -10.85 -6.38 6.14
N LEU A 170 -11.83 -5.52 5.84
CA LEU A 170 -11.66 -4.35 4.98
C LEU A 170 -11.26 -3.10 5.77
N ALA A 171 -11.17 -3.21 7.10
CA ALA A 171 -10.63 -2.14 7.92
C ALA A 171 -9.21 -1.83 7.48
N ALA A 172 -9.02 -0.59 7.03
CA ALA A 172 -7.74 -0.08 6.56
C ALA A 172 -6.93 0.40 7.78
N ARG A 173 -6.44 -0.56 8.56
CA ARG A 173 -5.62 -0.29 9.75
C ARG A 173 -4.15 -0.09 9.35
N GLN A 174 -3.34 0.28 10.33
CA GLN A 174 -1.96 0.73 10.18
C GLN A 174 -1.15 0.13 9.03
N VAL A 175 -0.74 -1.14 9.14
CA VAL A 175 0.06 -1.79 8.09
C VAL A 175 -0.84 -2.55 7.10
N THR A 176 -2.10 -2.80 7.49
CA THR A 176 -3.04 -3.61 6.72
C THR A 176 -3.67 -2.86 5.55
N TRP A 177 -3.78 -1.53 5.61
CA TRP A 177 -4.30 -0.74 4.49
C TRP A 177 -3.48 -0.95 3.21
N PHE A 178 -2.15 -1.06 3.31
CA PHE A 178 -1.32 -1.24 2.13
C PHE A 178 -1.46 -2.66 1.57
N LEU A 179 -1.63 -3.66 2.43
CA LEU A 179 -1.91 -5.03 1.99
C LEU A 179 -3.26 -5.10 1.26
N LEU A 180 -4.30 -4.48 1.82
CA LEU A 180 -5.60 -4.33 1.18
C LEU A 180 -5.47 -3.64 -0.19
N SER A 181 -4.66 -2.58 -0.25
CA SER A 181 -4.37 -1.84 -1.49
C SER A 181 -3.72 -2.73 -2.54
N LEU A 182 -2.67 -3.48 -2.18
CA LEU A 182 -2.00 -4.42 -3.09
C LEU A 182 -2.94 -5.51 -3.62
N ILE A 183 -3.88 -5.97 -2.81
CA ILE A 183 -4.91 -6.95 -3.22
C ILE A 183 -5.85 -6.30 -4.22
N ALA A 184 -6.42 -5.14 -3.87
CA ALA A 184 -7.35 -4.40 -4.71
C ALA A 184 -6.71 -4.02 -6.07
N TRP A 185 -5.49 -3.49 -6.06
CA TRP A 185 -4.80 -3.07 -7.27
C TRP A 185 -4.48 -4.25 -8.20
N ARG A 186 -4.06 -5.40 -7.65
CA ARG A 186 -3.79 -6.60 -8.46
C ARG A 186 -5.06 -7.26 -9.00
N ALA A 187 -6.13 -7.25 -8.21
CA ALA A 187 -7.44 -7.74 -8.64
C ALA A 187 -8.00 -6.90 -9.80
N THR A 188 -7.85 -5.58 -9.71
CA THR A 188 -8.42 -4.62 -10.67
C THR A 188 -7.53 -4.35 -11.88
N LEU A 189 -6.22 -4.65 -11.80
CA LEU A 189 -5.25 -4.38 -12.86
C LEU A 189 -5.69 -4.93 -14.25
N PRO A 190 -6.13 -6.19 -14.41
CA PRO A 190 -6.54 -6.68 -15.73
C PRO A 190 -7.69 -5.89 -16.34
N ALA A 191 -8.65 -5.46 -15.52
CA ALA A 191 -9.78 -4.65 -15.96
C ALA A 191 -9.33 -3.22 -16.32
N LEU A 192 -8.44 -2.64 -15.53
CA LEU A 192 -7.89 -1.32 -15.81
C LEU A 192 -7.14 -1.27 -17.14
N LEU A 193 -6.40 -2.35 -17.48
CA LEU A 193 -5.69 -2.48 -18.74
C LEU A 193 -6.59 -2.58 -19.99
N LEU A 194 -7.91 -2.76 -19.81
CA LEU A 194 -8.87 -2.68 -20.91
C LEU A 194 -9.20 -1.24 -21.29
N LEU A 195 -8.90 -0.27 -20.43
CA LEU A 195 -9.12 1.14 -20.71
C LEU A 195 -8.07 1.65 -21.71
N ARG A 196 -8.45 2.68 -22.49
CA ARG A 196 -7.53 3.35 -23.41
C ARG A 196 -6.39 4.08 -22.69
N TRP A 197 -6.68 4.62 -21.50
CA TRP A 197 -5.76 5.45 -20.71
C TRP A 197 -5.71 4.97 -19.25
N PRO A 198 -5.17 3.78 -18.97
CA PRO A 198 -5.21 3.17 -17.64
C PRO A 198 -4.58 4.06 -16.56
N LEU A 199 -3.46 4.73 -16.87
CA LEU A 199 -2.81 5.64 -15.93
C LEU A 199 -3.65 6.90 -15.64
N ALA A 200 -4.29 7.47 -16.67
CA ALA A 200 -5.16 8.63 -16.47
C ALA A 200 -6.38 8.25 -15.62
N ALA A 201 -6.99 7.09 -15.89
CA ALA A 201 -8.10 6.58 -15.09
C ALA A 201 -7.70 6.38 -13.62
N ALA A 202 -6.56 5.74 -13.35
CA ALA A 202 -6.07 5.56 -11.98
C ALA A 202 -5.79 6.91 -11.29
N THR A 203 -5.25 7.89 -12.02
CA THR A 203 -4.98 9.24 -11.50
C THR A 203 -6.27 9.98 -11.18
N LEU A 204 -7.28 9.90 -12.06
CA LEU A 204 -8.59 10.50 -11.82
C LEU A 204 -9.26 9.90 -10.57
N VAL A 205 -9.19 8.58 -10.38
CA VAL A 205 -9.72 7.93 -9.17
C VAL A 205 -8.96 8.36 -7.93
N ALA A 206 -7.62 8.43 -7.99
CA ALA A 206 -6.81 8.88 -6.86
C ALA A 206 -7.11 10.33 -6.45
N LEU A 207 -7.32 11.22 -7.42
CA LEU A 207 -7.69 12.62 -7.18
C LEU A 207 -9.14 12.78 -6.69
N ALA A 208 -10.05 11.92 -7.15
CA ALA A 208 -11.46 11.96 -6.75
C ALA A 208 -11.70 11.35 -5.36
N ALA A 209 -10.89 10.38 -4.94
CA ALA A 209 -11.12 9.59 -3.73
C ALA A 209 -11.29 10.42 -2.43
N PRO A 210 -10.51 11.49 -2.17
CA PRO A 210 -10.69 12.33 -0.99
C PRO A 210 -12.04 13.07 -0.93
N PHE A 211 -12.69 13.27 -2.08
CA PHE A 211 -13.98 13.99 -2.18
C PHE A 211 -15.20 13.08 -2.04
N THR A 212 -15.01 11.81 -1.70
CA THR A 212 -16.10 10.84 -1.55
C THR A 212 -16.47 10.68 -0.07
N ALA A 213 -17.71 10.26 0.23
CA ALA A 213 -18.13 9.93 1.60
C ALA A 213 -17.27 8.81 2.22
N ALA A 214 -16.66 7.97 1.36
CA ALA A 214 -15.66 6.98 1.74
C ALA A 214 -14.25 7.58 1.98
N GLY A 215 -14.09 8.90 1.94
CA GLY A 215 -12.86 9.64 2.25
C GLY A 215 -12.88 10.33 3.62
N SER A 216 -14.06 10.49 4.24
CA SER A 216 -14.25 11.50 5.28
C SER A 216 -14.79 11.00 6.63
N ALA A 217 -15.02 9.70 6.84
CA ALA A 217 -15.42 9.23 8.17
C ALA A 217 -15.10 7.74 8.39
N SER A 218 -14.49 7.43 9.53
CA SER A 218 -14.53 6.13 10.21
C SER A 218 -13.87 4.92 9.51
N GLY A 219 -12.53 4.91 9.47
CA GLY A 219 -11.78 3.64 9.54
C GLY A 219 -11.55 2.78 8.27
N SER A 220 -11.96 3.20 7.08
CA SER A 220 -11.47 2.59 5.83
C SER A 220 -11.62 3.53 4.64
N SER A 221 -10.65 4.43 4.45
CA SER A 221 -10.80 5.43 3.40
C SER A 221 -10.41 4.88 2.01
N LEU A 222 -11.31 5.05 1.02
CA LEU A 222 -11.04 4.74 -0.39
C LEU A 222 -9.82 5.52 -0.89
N SER A 223 -9.61 6.72 -0.35
CA SER A 223 -8.43 7.57 -0.57
C SER A 223 -7.14 6.91 -0.13
N THR A 224 -7.11 6.23 1.02
CA THR A 224 -5.94 5.47 1.48
C THR A 224 -5.65 4.31 0.53
N VAL A 225 -6.69 3.63 0.05
CA VAL A 225 -6.53 2.46 -0.83
C VAL A 225 -6.07 2.84 -2.23
N PHE A 226 -6.54 3.94 -2.81
CA PHE A 226 -6.26 4.28 -4.22
C PHE A 226 -5.31 5.45 -4.42
N GLY A 227 -4.90 6.18 -3.37
CA GLY A 227 -4.00 7.33 -3.48
C GLY A 227 -2.68 7.02 -4.21
N PHE A 228 -2.12 5.83 -4.01
CA PHE A 228 -0.88 5.38 -4.66
C PHE A 228 -1.09 4.51 -5.91
N TRP A 229 -2.33 4.28 -6.31
CA TRP A 229 -2.66 3.46 -7.49
C TRP A 229 -2.02 3.96 -8.80
N PRO A 230 -1.91 5.28 -9.07
CA PRO A 230 -1.23 5.78 -10.26
C PRO A 230 0.23 5.32 -10.36
N PHE A 231 0.96 5.27 -9.24
CA PHE A 231 2.36 4.81 -9.22
C PHE A 231 2.46 3.32 -9.50
N PHE A 232 1.55 2.51 -8.93
CA PHE A 232 1.46 1.08 -9.24
C PHE A 232 1.21 0.84 -10.73
N VAL A 233 0.25 1.57 -11.32
CA VAL A 233 -0.07 1.45 -12.75
C VAL A 233 1.10 1.94 -13.61
N ALA A 234 1.74 3.06 -13.26
CA ALA A 234 2.93 3.55 -13.95
C ALA A 234 4.07 2.52 -13.95
N GLY A 235 4.30 1.85 -12.82
CA GLY A 235 5.29 0.79 -12.70
C GLY A 235 4.98 -0.43 -13.58
N HIS A 236 3.71 -0.85 -13.61
CA HIS A 236 3.27 -1.92 -14.50
C HIS A 236 3.42 -1.54 -15.98
N LEU A 237 3.18 -0.27 -16.31
CA LEU A 237 3.24 0.19 -17.68
C LEU A 237 4.66 0.43 -18.20
N LEU A 238 5.65 0.53 -17.30
CA LEU A 238 7.04 0.79 -17.68
C LEU A 238 7.74 -0.49 -18.18
N PRO A 239 8.20 -0.53 -19.44
CA PRO A 239 8.92 -1.69 -19.95
C PRO A 239 10.24 -1.93 -19.21
N ARG A 240 10.61 -3.21 -18.99
CA ARG A 240 11.85 -3.62 -18.32
C ARG A 240 13.09 -2.96 -18.90
N ALA A 241 13.26 -2.97 -20.23
CA ALA A 241 14.40 -2.36 -20.90
C ALA A 241 14.56 -0.86 -20.58
N ARG A 242 13.45 -0.12 -20.48
CA ARG A 242 13.49 1.30 -20.13
C ARG A 242 13.83 1.49 -18.65
N LEU A 243 13.32 0.65 -17.77
CA LEU A 243 13.64 0.68 -16.35
C LEU A 243 15.10 0.33 -16.08
N GLU A 244 15.65 -0.66 -16.78
CA GLU A 244 17.08 -1.00 -16.73
C GLU A 244 17.96 0.14 -17.23
N ALA A 245 17.56 0.81 -18.31
CA ALA A 245 18.26 2.00 -18.81
C ALA A 245 18.23 3.14 -17.77
N LEU A 246 17.07 3.40 -17.15
CA LEU A 246 16.92 4.38 -16.07
C LEU A 246 17.78 4.03 -14.87
N ARG A 247 17.82 2.75 -14.46
CA ARG A 247 18.64 2.26 -13.35
C ARG A 247 20.14 2.44 -13.60
N ARG A 248 20.61 2.23 -14.84
CA ARG A 248 22.02 2.43 -15.21
C ARG A 248 22.39 3.92 -15.29
N SER A 249 21.41 4.80 -15.50
CA SER A 249 21.64 6.25 -15.59
C SER A 249 22.24 6.83 -14.31
N VAL A 250 23.48 7.32 -14.41
CA VAL A 250 24.13 8.07 -13.33
C VAL A 250 23.39 9.38 -13.08
N ARG A 251 22.90 10.04 -14.15
CA ARG A 251 22.14 11.29 -14.04
C ARG A 251 20.89 11.13 -13.21
N LEU A 252 20.14 10.04 -13.39
CA LEU A 252 18.94 9.78 -12.59
C LEU A 252 19.30 9.51 -11.13
N ARG A 253 20.36 8.74 -10.86
CA ARG A 253 20.83 8.49 -9.49
C ARG A 253 21.25 9.77 -8.79
N VAL A 254 22.01 10.63 -9.47
CA VAL A 254 22.41 11.94 -8.95
C VAL A 254 21.19 12.84 -8.77
N ALA A 255 20.24 12.86 -9.71
CA ALA A 255 19.01 13.65 -9.59
C ALA A 255 18.13 13.19 -8.43
N LEU A 256 17.97 11.88 -8.23
CA LEU A 256 17.24 11.32 -7.09
C LEU A 256 17.95 11.64 -5.77
N PHE A 257 19.27 11.51 -5.73
CA PHE A 257 20.06 11.85 -4.54
C PHE A 257 19.98 13.35 -4.22
N ALA A 258 20.14 14.21 -5.22
CA ALA A 258 19.98 15.66 -5.08
C ALA A 258 18.55 16.02 -4.66
N TRP A 259 17.54 15.36 -5.24
CA TRP A 259 16.15 15.58 -4.84
C TRP A 259 15.89 15.15 -3.39
N VAL A 260 16.41 14.01 -2.93
CA VAL A 260 16.32 13.60 -1.52
C VAL A 260 17.03 14.59 -0.60
N LEU A 261 18.20 15.09 -0.99
CA LEU A 261 18.94 16.10 -0.20
C LEU A 261 18.22 17.44 -0.15
N VAL A 262 17.74 17.94 -1.29
CA VAL A 262 16.99 19.20 -1.37
C VAL A 262 15.68 19.06 -0.60
N TYR A 263 14.96 17.97 -0.79
CA TYR A 263 13.70 17.70 -0.10
C TYR A 263 13.91 17.55 1.42
N GLY A 264 14.95 16.84 1.83
CA GLY A 264 15.35 16.74 3.24
C GLY A 264 15.75 18.09 3.83
N GLY A 265 16.53 18.90 3.09
CA GLY A 265 16.90 20.26 3.51
C GLY A 265 15.69 21.20 3.62
N LEU A 266 14.74 21.12 2.67
CA LEU A 266 13.48 21.87 2.73
C LEU A 266 12.60 21.44 3.91
N ALA A 267 12.64 20.18 4.31
CA ALA A 267 11.90 19.71 5.48
C ALA A 267 12.42 20.31 6.82
N PHE A 268 13.66 20.80 6.86
CA PHE A 268 14.22 21.48 8.04
C PHE A 268 13.95 22.99 8.09
N LEU A 269 13.48 23.61 7.00
CA LEU A 269 13.17 25.04 6.98
C LEU A 269 11.78 25.29 7.59
N PRO A 270 11.61 26.20 8.57
CA PRO A 270 10.35 26.33 9.33
C PRO A 270 9.09 26.57 8.47
N ALA A 271 9.18 27.45 7.48
CA ALA A 271 8.04 27.81 6.62
C ALA A 271 7.60 26.65 5.69
N THR A 272 8.55 25.85 5.22
CA THR A 272 8.25 24.66 4.39
C THR A 272 7.98 23.43 5.23
N ARG A 273 8.50 23.35 6.47
CA ARG A 273 8.17 22.33 7.45
C ARG A 273 6.68 22.36 7.75
N GLU A 274 6.10 23.51 8.06
CA GLU A 274 4.66 23.61 8.30
C GLU A 274 3.82 23.29 7.06
N ALA A 275 4.30 23.63 5.86
CA ALA A 275 3.59 23.29 4.61
C ALA A 275 3.72 21.80 4.25
N LEU A 276 4.89 21.17 4.47
CA LEU A 276 5.16 19.77 4.15
C LEU A 276 4.55 18.85 5.21
N VAL A 277 4.77 19.16 6.48
CA VAL A 277 4.15 18.48 7.62
C VAL A 277 2.66 18.74 7.56
N GLY A 278 2.15 19.95 7.38
CA GLY A 278 0.71 20.23 7.25
C GLY A 278 0.05 19.71 5.96
N ALA A 279 0.80 19.38 4.90
CA ALA A 279 0.26 18.67 3.73
C ALA A 279 0.23 17.14 3.91
N VAL A 280 1.10 16.59 4.77
CA VAL A 280 1.14 15.17 5.14
C VAL A 280 0.21 14.90 6.33
N GLU A 281 0.22 15.78 7.31
CA GLU A 281 -0.83 16.09 8.27
C GLU A 281 -1.98 16.80 7.55
N PHE A 282 -2.69 16.06 6.71
CA PHE A 282 -4.15 16.22 6.72
C PHE A 282 -4.57 16.37 8.19
N ARG A 283 -5.46 17.31 8.51
CA ARG A 283 -5.96 17.61 9.87
C ARG A 283 -6.53 16.39 10.67
N GLY A 284 -6.34 15.16 10.18
CA GLY A 284 -6.58 13.86 10.81
C GLY A 284 -5.46 12.81 10.63
N VAL A 285 -4.19 13.17 10.38
CA VAL A 285 -3.04 12.22 10.33
C VAL A 285 -2.15 12.30 11.57
N ALA A 286 -2.61 12.99 12.63
CA ALA A 286 -1.82 13.36 13.82
C ALA A 286 -1.36 12.20 14.73
N CYS A 287 -1.37 10.95 14.27
CA CYS A 287 -0.56 9.90 14.88
C CYS A 287 -0.06 8.87 13.85
N LEU A 288 -0.04 9.17 12.54
CA LEU A 288 0.27 8.23 11.44
C LEU A 288 -0.55 6.91 11.40
N TYR A 289 -1.29 6.57 12.46
CA TYR A 289 -1.57 5.19 12.87
C TYR A 289 -2.66 5.01 13.94
N GLY A 290 -3.69 5.81 13.81
CA GLY A 290 -4.90 5.79 14.60
C GLY A 290 -5.59 7.09 14.28
N GLU A 291 -6.91 7.10 14.22
CA GLU A 291 -7.60 8.37 14.42
C GLU A 291 -7.00 8.95 15.69
N GLY A 292 -6.25 10.04 15.56
CA GLY A 292 -5.86 10.82 16.72
C GLY A 292 -7.14 11.03 17.49
N PHE A 293 -7.11 10.69 18.78
CA PHE A 293 -8.09 11.10 19.78
C PHE A 293 -8.85 12.31 19.27
N SER A 294 -10.03 12.08 18.69
CA SER A 294 -10.88 13.20 18.35
C SER A 294 -11.35 13.71 19.70
N GLU A 295 -10.77 14.82 20.13
CA GLU A 295 -11.50 15.73 20.98
C GLU A 295 -12.87 15.89 20.33
N GLY A 296 -13.90 15.51 21.09
CA GLY A 296 -15.24 15.40 20.57
C GLY A 296 -15.73 16.69 19.94
N GLY A 297 -16.61 16.52 18.95
CA GLY A 297 -17.74 17.42 18.77
C GLY A 297 -17.47 18.74 18.04
N LEU A 298 -17.94 18.80 16.80
CA LEU A 298 -18.69 19.95 16.30
C LEU A 298 -20.05 19.39 15.88
N LYS A 299 -21.07 19.49 16.73
CA LYS A 299 -22.08 20.58 16.70
C LYS A 299 -22.69 20.77 15.30
N ALA A 300 -23.68 19.94 14.97
CA ALA A 300 -25.09 20.32 14.86
C ALA A 300 -25.93 19.04 14.88
#